data_AF-A0A1S9E9X7-F1
#
_entry.id   AF-A0A1S9E9X7-F1
#
_cell.length_a   1.000
_cell.length_b   1.000
_cell.length_c   1.000
_cell.angle_alpha   90.00
_cell.angle_beta   90.00
_cell.angle_gamma   90.00
#
_symmetry.space_group_name_H-M   'P 1'
#
loop_
_entity.id
_entity.type
_entity.pdbx_description
1 polymer ?
#
loop_
_entity_poly.entity_id
_entity_poly.type
_entity_poly.pdbx_seq_one_letter_code
_entity_poly.pdbx_strand_id
1 'polypeptide(L)'
;MSEKRVQPLARDAMAYVLAGGRGSRLKELTDRRAKPAVYFGGKARIIDFALSNALNSGIRRIGVATQYKAHSLIRHLQRGWDFFRPERNESFDILPASQRVSETQWYEGTADAVYQNIDIIEPYAPEYMVILAGDHIYKMDYEYMLQQHVDSGADVTIGCLEVPRMEATGFGVMHVNEKDEIIDFIEKPADPPGIPGNEGFALASMGIYVFHTKFLMEALRRDAADPSSSRDFGKDIIPYIVEHGKAVAHRFADSCVRSDFEHGPYWRDVGTIDAYWQANIDLTDVVPDLDIYDKSWPIWTYAEITPPAKFVHDDENRRGSAVSSVVSGDCIISGAALNRSLLFTGVRANSYSRLENAVVLPSVKIGRHAQLSNVVIDHGVVIPEGLIVGEDPELDAKRFRRTENGICLITQSMIDKLDL
;
A
#
# COMPACT_ATOMS: atom_id res chain seq x y z
N MET A 1 -24.20 18.93 -28.66
CA MET A 1 -23.33 17.82 -29.11
C MET A 1 -21.93 18.19 -28.70
N SER A 2 -21.44 17.72 -27.54
CA SER A 2 -20.02 17.88 -27.21
C SER A 2 -19.22 16.93 -28.09
N GLU A 3 -18.13 17.42 -28.67
CA GLU A 3 -17.18 16.57 -29.38
C GLU A 3 -16.66 15.52 -28.40
N LYS A 4 -16.92 14.23 -28.68
CA LYS A 4 -16.31 13.13 -27.93
C LYS A 4 -14.80 13.28 -28.04
N ARG A 5 -14.14 13.60 -26.93
CA ARG A 5 -12.68 13.67 -26.85
C ARG A 5 -12.14 12.29 -27.23
N VAL A 6 -11.35 12.23 -28.30
CA VAL A 6 -10.77 10.98 -28.83
C VAL A 6 -9.49 10.59 -28.07
N GLN A 7 -8.87 11.55 -27.36
CA GLN A 7 -7.62 11.33 -26.62
C GLN A 7 -7.89 10.82 -25.20
N PRO A 8 -7.05 9.90 -24.68
CA PRO A 8 -7.17 9.40 -23.31
C PRO A 8 -6.93 10.53 -22.30
N LEU A 9 -7.74 10.54 -21.23
CA LEU A 9 -7.75 11.61 -20.22
C LEU A 9 -6.50 11.59 -19.33
N ALA A 10 -5.89 10.42 -19.15
CA ALA A 10 -4.67 10.24 -18.38
C ALA A 10 -3.49 11.12 -18.86
N ARG A 11 -3.48 11.54 -20.13
CA ARG A 11 -2.46 12.47 -20.66
C ARG A 11 -2.49 13.84 -19.99
N ASP A 12 -3.67 14.27 -19.57
CA ASP A 12 -3.91 15.57 -18.95
C ASP A 12 -4.07 15.44 -17.42
N ALA A 13 -3.82 14.27 -16.86
CA ALA A 13 -3.94 14.00 -15.45
C ALA A 13 -2.59 14.06 -14.71
N MET A 14 -2.65 14.40 -13.43
CA MET A 14 -1.57 14.22 -12.47
C MET A 14 -2.04 13.32 -11.33
N ALA A 15 -1.29 12.25 -11.07
CA ALA A 15 -1.49 11.43 -9.89
C ALA A 15 -0.79 12.07 -8.68
N TYR A 16 -1.47 12.16 -7.55
CA TYR A 16 -0.94 12.71 -6.32
C TYR A 16 -1.08 11.70 -5.19
N VAL A 17 0.04 11.06 -4.84
CA VAL A 17 0.10 9.97 -3.87
C VAL A 17 0.34 10.53 -2.46
N LEU A 18 -0.62 10.31 -1.58
CA LEU A 18 -0.53 10.61 -0.16
C LEU A 18 0.21 9.46 0.54
N ALA A 19 1.50 9.66 0.78
CA ALA A 19 2.39 8.67 1.37
C ALA A 19 2.83 9.01 2.81
N GLY A 20 1.98 9.75 3.53
CA GLY A 20 2.17 10.13 4.95
C GLY A 20 1.73 9.09 5.98
N GLY A 21 1.15 7.96 5.53
CA GLY A 21 0.56 6.94 6.40
C GLY A 21 1.52 6.39 7.45
N ARG A 22 1.21 6.63 8.74
CA ARG A 22 2.03 6.16 9.87
C ARG A 22 1.95 4.65 10.07
N GLY A 23 0.83 4.02 9.74
CA GLY A 23 0.61 2.59 9.95
C GLY A 23 0.76 2.15 11.42
N SER A 24 0.24 2.91 12.38
CA SER A 24 0.48 2.69 13.82
C SER A 24 0.07 1.29 14.33
N ARG A 25 -0.89 0.64 13.66
CA ARG A 25 -1.35 -0.73 13.97
C ARG A 25 -0.33 -1.81 13.55
N LEU A 26 0.64 -1.48 12.70
CA LEU A 26 1.78 -2.34 12.34
C LEU A 26 2.92 -2.31 13.36
N LYS A 27 2.79 -1.50 14.42
CA LYS A 27 3.69 -1.45 15.56
C LYS A 27 5.16 -1.26 15.13
N GLU A 28 6.06 -2.11 15.61
CA GLU A 28 7.50 -1.99 15.38
C GLU A 28 7.90 -2.11 13.90
N LEU A 29 7.04 -2.64 13.03
CA LEU A 29 7.28 -2.72 11.58
C LEU A 29 7.30 -1.33 10.91
N THR A 30 6.69 -0.32 11.53
CA THR A 30 6.68 1.08 11.07
C THR A 30 7.37 2.03 12.05
N ASP A 31 8.13 1.53 13.02
CA ASP A 31 8.87 2.37 13.97
C ASP A 31 9.93 3.24 13.29
N ARG A 32 10.53 2.76 12.20
CA ARG A 32 11.64 3.43 11.48
C ARG A 32 11.35 3.68 10.00
N ARG A 33 10.13 3.41 9.54
CA ARG A 33 9.70 3.58 8.14
C ARG A 33 8.21 3.92 8.08
N ALA A 34 7.80 4.68 7.08
CA ALA A 34 6.37 4.92 6.80
C ALA A 34 5.68 3.64 6.29
N LYS A 35 4.36 3.51 6.45
CA LYS A 35 3.59 2.35 5.93
C LYS A 35 3.81 2.13 4.42
N PRO A 36 3.79 3.15 3.55
CA PRO A 36 4.09 2.99 2.11
C PRO A 36 5.47 2.37 1.82
N ALA A 37 6.42 2.50 2.74
CA ALA A 37 7.78 1.96 2.61
C ALA A 37 7.93 0.52 3.14
N VAL A 38 6.87 -0.08 3.68
CA VAL A 38 6.88 -1.47 4.13
C VAL A 38 7.03 -2.39 2.90
N TYR A 39 7.86 -3.42 3.04
CA TYR A 39 8.13 -4.39 2.00
C TYR A 39 6.94 -5.33 1.78
N PHE A 40 6.69 -5.72 0.53
CA PHE A 40 5.61 -6.65 0.18
C PHE A 40 6.01 -7.56 -1.00
N GLY A 41 5.56 -8.82 -0.97
CA GLY A 41 5.64 -9.72 -2.12
C GLY A 41 7.06 -10.14 -2.54
N GLY A 42 8.04 -10.08 -1.64
CA GLY A 42 9.40 -10.57 -1.86
C GLY A 42 10.36 -9.58 -2.52
N LYS A 43 9.87 -8.52 -3.16
CA LYS A 43 10.70 -7.49 -3.83
C LYS A 43 10.21 -6.07 -3.65
N ALA A 44 8.91 -5.83 -3.85
CA ALA A 44 8.33 -4.50 -3.91
C ALA A 44 8.12 -3.87 -2.51
N ARG A 45 7.66 -2.63 -2.50
CA ARG A 45 7.06 -1.95 -1.35
C ARG A 45 5.61 -1.60 -1.64
N ILE A 46 4.83 -1.33 -0.60
CA ILE A 46 3.39 -1.04 -0.75
C ILE A 46 3.15 0.12 -1.74
N ILE A 47 3.95 1.20 -1.66
CA ILE A 47 3.77 2.36 -2.54
C ILE A 47 3.87 2.05 -4.04
N ASP A 48 4.61 1.00 -4.39
CA ASP A 48 4.88 0.65 -5.79
C ASP A 48 3.60 0.25 -6.54
N PHE A 49 2.56 -0.21 -5.83
CA PHE A 49 1.27 -0.54 -6.44
C PHE A 49 0.55 0.71 -6.95
N ALA A 50 0.39 1.74 -6.11
CA ALA A 50 -0.26 2.99 -6.51
C ALA A 50 0.51 3.70 -7.64
N LEU A 51 1.85 3.70 -7.58
CA LEU A 51 2.71 4.31 -8.58
C LEU A 51 2.67 3.54 -9.91
N SER A 52 2.70 2.21 -9.87
CA SER A 52 2.60 1.38 -11.07
C SER A 52 1.23 1.48 -11.71
N ASN A 53 0.16 1.55 -10.92
CA ASN A 53 -1.18 1.82 -11.44
C ASN A 53 -1.23 3.16 -12.19
N ALA A 54 -0.65 4.23 -11.63
CA ALA A 54 -0.60 5.53 -12.31
C ALA A 54 0.17 5.45 -13.63
N LEU A 55 1.36 4.82 -13.61
CA LEU A 55 2.20 4.64 -14.79
C LEU A 55 1.50 3.82 -15.88
N ASN A 56 0.92 2.68 -15.51
CA ASN A 56 0.27 1.73 -16.42
C ASN A 56 -1.05 2.30 -16.98
N SER A 57 -1.77 3.12 -16.21
CA SER A 57 -2.94 3.89 -16.69
C SER A 57 -2.56 5.02 -17.65
N GLY A 58 -1.26 5.27 -17.87
CA GLY A 58 -0.77 6.29 -18.77
C GLY A 58 -0.62 7.68 -18.17
N ILE A 59 -0.76 7.84 -16.85
CA ILE A 59 -0.54 9.11 -16.14
C ILE A 59 0.96 9.41 -16.11
N ARG A 60 1.36 10.55 -16.67
CA ARG A 60 2.78 10.93 -16.86
C ARG A 60 3.33 11.87 -15.80
N ARG A 61 2.48 12.43 -14.94
CA ARG A 61 2.87 13.32 -13.85
C ARG A 61 2.48 12.70 -12.53
N ILE A 62 3.45 12.48 -11.65
CA ILE A 62 3.22 11.86 -10.35
C ILE A 62 3.86 12.73 -9.26
N GLY A 63 3.06 13.22 -8.32
CA GLY A 63 3.52 13.82 -7.08
C GLY A 63 3.41 12.84 -5.93
N VAL A 64 4.39 12.79 -5.03
CA VAL A 64 4.34 11.96 -3.82
C VAL A 64 4.57 12.82 -2.59
N ALA A 65 3.51 13.07 -1.83
CA ALA A 65 3.58 13.78 -0.55
C ALA A 65 4.01 12.83 0.56
N THR A 66 5.14 13.12 1.20
CA THR A 66 5.68 12.31 2.30
C THR A 66 5.75 13.12 3.59
N GLN A 67 5.61 12.46 4.74
CA GLN A 67 5.57 13.13 6.04
C GLN A 67 6.49 12.40 7.03
N TYR A 68 5.94 11.52 7.87
CA TYR A 68 6.68 10.85 8.94
C TYR A 68 7.63 9.76 8.44
N LYS A 69 8.82 9.67 9.05
CA LYS A 69 9.78 8.55 8.87
C LYS A 69 10.06 8.24 7.37
N ALA A 70 10.07 9.29 6.55
CA ALA A 70 10.08 9.18 5.10
C ALA A 70 11.47 8.90 4.50
N HIS A 71 12.55 8.90 5.29
CA HIS A 71 13.92 8.74 4.75
C HIS A 71 14.08 7.49 3.87
N SER A 72 13.64 6.32 4.34
CA SER A 72 13.74 5.07 3.58
C SER A 72 12.77 5.01 2.40
N LEU A 73 11.66 5.77 2.46
CA LEU A 73 10.71 5.93 1.35
C LEU A 73 11.30 6.80 0.26
N ILE A 74 11.77 8.00 0.60
CA ILE A 74 12.40 8.96 -0.33
C ILE A 74 13.58 8.29 -1.04
N ARG A 75 14.43 7.56 -0.29
CA ARG A 75 15.54 6.80 -0.89
C ARG A 75 15.08 5.73 -1.88
N HIS A 76 13.95 5.07 -1.62
CA HIS A 76 13.35 4.09 -2.54
C HIS A 76 12.85 4.78 -3.81
N LEU A 77 12.11 5.89 -3.66
CA LEU A 77 11.59 6.68 -4.77
C LEU A 77 12.71 7.24 -5.65
N GLN A 78 13.76 7.80 -5.06
CA GLN A 78 14.92 8.35 -5.77
C GLN A 78 15.69 7.32 -6.61
N ARG A 79 15.66 6.04 -6.24
CA ARG A 79 16.42 4.98 -6.91
C ARG A 79 15.56 4.10 -7.82
N GLY A 80 14.29 3.93 -7.47
CA GLY A 80 13.35 3.10 -8.22
C GLY A 80 12.57 3.88 -9.26
N TRP A 81 12.22 5.14 -8.99
CA TRP A 81 11.30 5.93 -9.79
C TRP A 81 12.00 7.13 -10.45
N ASP A 82 13.21 6.91 -10.99
CA ASP A 82 14.13 7.94 -11.50
C ASP A 82 14.11 8.13 -13.03
N PHE A 83 13.23 7.44 -13.73
CA PHE A 83 13.21 7.36 -15.21
C PHE A 83 12.30 8.38 -15.91
N PHE A 84 11.59 9.23 -15.15
CA PHE A 84 10.75 10.31 -15.69
C PHE A 84 11.61 11.49 -16.19
N ARG A 85 11.23 12.08 -17.33
CA ARG A 85 11.97 13.18 -17.96
C ARG A 85 11.05 14.37 -18.29
N PRO A 86 11.23 15.54 -17.65
CA PRO A 86 10.37 16.71 -17.86
C PRO A 86 10.19 17.13 -19.32
N GLU A 87 11.24 17.01 -20.14
CA GLU A 87 11.22 17.32 -21.57
C GLU A 87 10.29 16.42 -22.41
N ARG A 88 9.84 15.28 -21.85
CA ARG A 88 8.86 14.36 -22.46
C ARG A 88 7.45 14.52 -21.90
N ASN A 89 7.17 15.62 -21.18
CA ASN A 89 5.94 15.82 -20.40
C ASN A 89 5.74 14.76 -19.31
N GLU A 90 6.85 14.30 -18.72
CA GLU A 90 6.86 13.34 -17.63
C GLU A 90 7.44 14.02 -16.38
N SER A 91 6.79 13.87 -15.21
CA SER A 91 7.34 14.37 -13.95
C SER A 91 7.12 13.39 -12.80
N PHE A 92 8.12 13.34 -11.92
CA PHE A 92 8.06 12.59 -10.67
C PHE A 92 8.58 13.48 -9.53
N ASP A 93 7.66 14.09 -8.80
CA ASP A 93 7.97 15.07 -7.77
C ASP A 93 7.86 14.43 -6.38
N ILE A 94 8.99 14.31 -5.69
CA ILE A 94 9.02 13.86 -4.29
C ILE A 94 8.84 15.10 -3.41
N LEU A 95 7.71 15.17 -2.70
CA LEU A 95 7.26 16.33 -1.94
C LEU A 95 7.30 15.99 -0.44
N PRO A 96 8.48 16.05 0.21
CA PRO A 96 8.55 15.92 1.65
C PRO A 96 7.89 17.12 2.32
N ALA A 97 7.24 16.87 3.47
CA ALA A 97 6.84 17.93 4.38
C ALA A 97 8.06 18.84 4.64
N SER A 98 7.98 20.07 4.14
CA SER A 98 9.08 21.01 4.09
C SER A 98 8.72 22.26 4.88
N GLN A 99 9.70 22.80 5.60
CA GLN A 99 9.65 24.04 6.36
C GLN A 99 9.65 25.29 5.45
N ARG A 100 8.81 25.32 4.39
CA ARG A 100 8.80 26.44 3.43
C ARG A 100 8.09 27.69 3.97
N VAL A 101 7.14 27.53 4.89
CA VAL A 101 6.32 28.63 5.43
C VAL A 101 6.65 28.94 6.90
N SER A 102 7.06 27.95 7.69
CA SER A 102 7.57 28.14 9.07
C SER A 102 8.52 27.00 9.49
N GLU A 103 9.42 27.28 10.43
CA GLU A 103 10.44 26.32 10.93
C GLU A 103 9.84 25.08 11.64
N THR A 104 8.52 25.04 11.88
CA THR A 104 7.83 24.02 12.69
C THR A 104 6.76 23.20 11.95
N GLN A 105 6.41 23.52 10.71
CA GLN A 105 5.20 22.94 10.08
C GLN A 105 5.45 21.59 9.39
N TRP A 106 4.75 20.57 9.92
CA TRP A 106 4.39 19.36 9.19
C TRP A 106 3.11 19.64 8.39
N TYR A 107 2.77 18.80 7.40
CA TYR A 107 1.42 18.84 6.84
C TYR A 107 0.39 18.64 7.97
N GLU A 108 -0.57 19.55 8.06
CA GLU A 108 -1.62 19.51 9.08
C GLU A 108 -2.61 18.36 8.83
N GLY A 109 -2.75 17.96 7.56
CA GLY A 109 -3.53 16.80 7.13
C GLY A 109 -3.30 16.47 5.65
N THR A 110 -4.10 15.54 5.13
CA THR A 110 -3.96 15.07 3.74
C THR A 110 -4.32 16.13 2.70
N ALA A 111 -5.26 17.03 2.99
CA ALA A 111 -5.61 18.14 2.12
C ALA A 111 -4.52 19.23 2.15
N ASP A 112 -3.99 19.55 3.33
CA ASP A 112 -2.87 20.51 3.47
C ASP A 112 -1.63 20.03 2.71
N ALA A 113 -1.39 18.71 2.63
CA ALA A 113 -0.31 18.15 1.83
C ALA A 113 -0.40 18.48 0.33
N VAL A 114 -1.59 18.72 -0.22
CA VAL A 114 -1.77 19.19 -1.60
C VAL A 114 -1.71 20.72 -1.65
N TYR A 115 -2.38 21.39 -0.69
CA TYR A 115 -2.44 22.86 -0.61
C TYR A 115 -1.04 23.51 -0.55
N GLN A 116 -0.13 22.97 0.25
CA GLN A 116 1.24 23.51 0.39
C GLN A 116 2.08 23.35 -0.88
N ASN A 117 1.65 22.53 -1.84
CA ASN A 117 2.37 22.24 -3.08
C ASN A 117 1.62 22.70 -4.33
N ILE A 118 0.64 23.61 -4.18
CA ILE A 118 -0.07 24.22 -5.32
C ILE A 118 0.92 24.89 -6.28
N ASP A 119 1.97 25.50 -5.76
CA ASP A 119 3.06 26.12 -6.53
C ASP A 119 3.87 25.13 -7.39
N ILE A 120 3.83 23.84 -7.07
CA ILE A 120 4.40 22.77 -7.89
C ILE A 120 3.39 22.22 -8.90
N ILE A 121 2.11 22.16 -8.54
CA ILE A 121 1.04 21.60 -9.38
C ILE A 121 0.67 22.56 -10.51
N GLU A 122 0.44 23.85 -10.21
CA GLU A 122 -0.05 24.84 -11.17
C GLU A 122 0.86 25.03 -12.40
N PRO A 123 2.21 25.04 -12.29
CA PRO A 123 3.09 25.12 -13.45
C PRO A 123 2.95 23.97 -14.44
N TYR A 124 2.56 22.77 -13.98
CA TYR A 124 2.28 21.64 -14.86
C TYR A 124 0.91 21.75 -15.54
N ALA A 125 0.00 22.55 -14.97
CA ALA A 125 -1.37 22.76 -15.43
C ALA A 125 -2.11 21.47 -15.87
N PRO A 126 -2.13 20.40 -15.05
CA PRO A 126 -2.93 19.23 -15.36
C PRO A 126 -4.42 19.62 -15.34
N GLU A 127 -5.21 19.01 -16.21
CA GLU A 127 -6.67 19.20 -16.23
C GLU A 127 -7.32 18.43 -15.08
N TYR A 128 -6.77 17.24 -14.76
CA TYR A 128 -7.32 16.34 -13.74
C TYR A 128 -6.30 16.01 -12.65
N MET A 129 -6.78 15.90 -11.42
CA MET A 129 -6.01 15.41 -10.27
C MET A 129 -6.58 14.06 -9.83
N VAL A 130 -5.70 13.06 -9.72
CA VAL A 130 -6.02 11.73 -9.19
C VAL A 130 -5.31 11.56 -7.84
N ILE A 131 -6.03 11.79 -6.75
CA ILE A 131 -5.51 11.66 -5.40
C ILE A 131 -5.55 10.18 -5.00
N LEU A 132 -4.42 9.66 -4.54
CA LEU A 132 -4.24 8.23 -4.24
C LEU A 132 -3.70 8.04 -2.81
N ALA A 133 -4.31 7.12 -2.05
CA ALA A 133 -3.68 6.55 -0.87
C ALA A 133 -2.49 5.66 -1.27
N GLY A 134 -1.30 5.96 -0.74
CA GLY A 134 -0.05 5.24 -1.08
C GLY A 134 0.22 4.00 -0.23
N ASP A 135 -0.73 3.54 0.57
CA ASP A 135 -0.55 2.51 1.58
C ASP A 135 -1.53 1.32 1.45
N HIS A 136 -2.13 1.14 0.28
CA HIS A 136 -2.96 0.00 -0.10
C HIS A 136 -2.31 -0.83 -1.21
N ILE A 137 -2.64 -2.11 -1.29
CA ILE A 137 -2.15 -3.05 -2.31
C ILE A 137 -3.32 -3.41 -3.23
N TYR A 138 -3.26 -2.98 -4.49
CA TYR A 138 -4.31 -3.20 -5.50
C TYR A 138 -3.79 -2.93 -6.91
N LYS A 139 -4.50 -3.42 -7.94
CA LYS A 139 -4.30 -3.09 -9.36
C LYS A 139 -5.56 -2.44 -9.93
N MET A 140 -5.42 -1.24 -10.50
CA MET A 140 -6.54 -0.43 -11.01
C MET A 140 -6.10 0.42 -12.20
N ASP A 141 -6.92 0.46 -13.24
CA ASP A 141 -6.76 1.38 -14.36
C ASP A 141 -7.58 2.65 -14.11
N TYR A 142 -6.90 3.76 -13.86
CA TYR A 142 -7.53 5.04 -13.51
C TYR A 142 -8.19 5.74 -14.70
N GLU A 143 -7.94 5.31 -15.94
CA GLU A 143 -8.58 5.91 -17.12
C GLU A 143 -10.11 5.73 -17.07
N TYR A 144 -10.60 4.59 -16.58
CA TYR A 144 -12.04 4.36 -16.38
C TYR A 144 -12.66 5.35 -15.39
N MET A 145 -11.96 5.61 -14.29
CA MET A 145 -12.42 6.55 -13.27
C MET A 145 -12.38 8.00 -13.75
N LEU A 146 -11.37 8.36 -14.55
CA LEU A 146 -11.29 9.66 -15.23
C LEU A 146 -12.44 9.84 -16.22
N GLN A 147 -12.76 8.82 -17.02
CA GLN A 147 -13.88 8.84 -17.96
C GLN A 147 -15.22 9.03 -17.24
N GLN A 148 -15.47 8.28 -16.18
CA GLN A 148 -16.69 8.45 -15.39
C GLN A 148 -16.77 9.87 -14.79
N HIS A 149 -15.65 10.43 -14.32
CA HIS A 149 -15.62 11.77 -13.75
C HIS A 149 -16.10 12.83 -14.76
N VAL A 150 -15.57 12.80 -15.98
CA VAL A 150 -15.97 13.76 -17.02
C VAL A 150 -17.38 13.52 -17.54
N ASP A 151 -17.78 12.25 -17.70
CA ASP A 151 -19.09 11.89 -18.25
C ASP A 151 -20.23 12.19 -17.27
N SER A 152 -19.98 12.03 -15.97
CA SER A 152 -20.96 12.34 -14.92
C SER A 152 -21.05 13.83 -14.59
N GLY A 153 -20.03 14.62 -14.95
CA GLY A 153 -19.90 16.03 -14.58
C GLY A 153 -19.87 16.22 -13.06
N ALA A 154 -19.26 15.28 -12.33
CA ALA A 154 -19.15 15.33 -10.88
C ALA A 154 -18.09 16.36 -10.45
N ASP A 155 -18.30 16.97 -9.28
CA ASP A 155 -17.26 17.78 -8.63
C ASP A 155 -16.12 16.89 -8.12
N VAL A 156 -16.47 15.69 -7.64
CA VAL A 156 -15.53 14.65 -7.24
C VAL A 156 -16.06 13.26 -7.59
N THR A 157 -15.18 12.40 -8.07
CA THR A 157 -15.46 10.96 -8.20
C THR A 157 -14.63 10.18 -7.20
N ILE A 158 -15.23 9.22 -6.50
CA ILE A 158 -14.62 8.52 -5.36
C ILE A 158 -14.59 7.01 -5.59
N GLY A 159 -13.39 6.41 -5.56
CA GLY A 159 -13.20 4.97 -5.73
C GLY A 159 -13.71 4.21 -4.52
N CYS A 160 -14.59 3.23 -4.74
CA CYS A 160 -15.28 2.49 -3.70
C CYS A 160 -15.18 0.97 -3.90
N LEU A 161 -14.94 0.24 -2.82
CA LEU A 161 -15.05 -1.21 -2.74
C LEU A 161 -16.49 -1.60 -2.42
N GLU A 162 -17.02 -2.61 -3.10
CA GLU A 162 -18.20 -3.32 -2.62
C GLU A 162 -17.79 -4.36 -1.60
N VAL A 163 -18.18 -4.15 -0.34
CA VAL A 163 -17.86 -5.07 0.77
C VAL A 163 -19.13 -5.48 1.51
N PRO A 164 -19.19 -6.68 2.10
CA PRO A 164 -20.28 -7.06 2.97
C PRO A 164 -20.47 -6.03 4.09
N ARG A 165 -21.72 -5.69 4.43
CA ARG A 165 -22.02 -4.64 5.43
C ARG A 165 -21.34 -4.86 6.77
N MET A 166 -21.13 -6.11 7.19
CA MET A 166 -20.44 -6.41 8.44
C MET A 166 -18.97 -5.94 8.42
N GLU A 167 -18.29 -6.12 7.28
CA GLU A 167 -16.90 -5.71 7.09
C GLU A 167 -16.80 -4.19 6.88
N ALA A 168 -17.82 -3.57 6.27
CA ALA A 168 -17.89 -2.13 6.01
C ALA A 168 -17.85 -1.25 7.29
N THR A 169 -18.17 -1.82 8.46
CA THR A 169 -18.14 -1.11 9.76
C THR A 169 -16.75 -0.53 10.10
N GLY A 170 -15.68 -1.08 9.52
CA GLY A 170 -14.31 -0.60 9.71
C GLY A 170 -13.89 0.56 8.80
N PHE A 171 -14.73 0.98 7.85
CA PHE A 171 -14.40 1.90 6.76
C PHE A 171 -15.20 3.20 6.82
N GLY A 172 -14.77 4.21 6.04
CA GLY A 172 -15.62 5.32 5.64
C GLY A 172 -16.56 4.85 4.53
N VAL A 173 -17.87 4.88 4.79
CA VAL A 173 -18.90 4.30 3.92
C VAL A 173 -19.65 5.43 3.20
N MET A 174 -19.82 5.24 1.89
CA MET A 174 -20.58 6.15 1.02
C MET A 174 -22.02 5.65 0.91
N HIS A 175 -22.97 6.46 1.35
CA HIS A 175 -24.38 6.22 1.08
C HIS A 175 -24.69 6.70 -0.33
N VAL A 176 -25.18 5.80 -1.19
CA VAL A 176 -25.43 6.09 -2.60
C VAL A 176 -26.90 5.96 -2.97
N ASN A 177 -27.32 6.69 -4.00
CA ASN A 177 -28.61 6.51 -4.66
C ASN A 177 -28.52 5.52 -5.85
N GLU A 178 -29.62 5.33 -6.59
CA GLU A 178 -29.69 4.40 -7.74
C GLU A 178 -28.75 4.74 -8.92
N LYS A 179 -28.14 5.93 -8.92
CA LYS A 179 -27.20 6.40 -9.95
C LYS A 179 -25.75 6.46 -9.45
N ASP A 180 -25.47 5.85 -8.29
CA ASP A 180 -24.20 5.93 -7.58
C ASP A 180 -23.79 7.37 -7.20
N GLU A 181 -24.73 8.32 -7.15
CA GLU A 181 -24.47 9.63 -6.57
C GLU A 181 -24.44 9.49 -5.05
N ILE A 182 -23.43 10.06 -4.42
CA ILE A 182 -23.19 9.97 -2.98
C ILE A 182 -24.03 11.03 -2.29
N ILE A 183 -24.96 10.59 -1.44
CA ILE A 183 -25.88 11.47 -0.71
C ILE A 183 -25.47 11.69 0.75
N ASP A 184 -24.63 10.81 1.29
CA ASP A 184 -24.10 10.93 2.65
C ASP A 184 -22.76 10.17 2.77
N PHE A 185 -21.91 10.60 3.70
CA PHE A 185 -20.65 9.94 4.03
C PHE A 185 -20.55 9.70 5.53
N ILE A 186 -20.39 8.43 5.91
CA ILE A 186 -20.41 8.02 7.31
C ILE A 186 -19.11 7.31 7.63
N GLU A 187 -18.31 7.88 8.53
CA GLU A 187 -17.07 7.27 9.00
C GLU A 187 -17.38 6.19 10.04
N LYS A 188 -17.03 4.93 9.73
CA LYS A 188 -17.18 3.74 10.59
C LYS A 188 -18.59 3.56 11.18
N PRO A 189 -19.61 3.44 10.32
CA PRO A 189 -20.98 3.24 10.78
C PRO A 189 -21.11 1.89 11.48
N ALA A 190 -21.85 1.86 12.60
CA ALA A 190 -22.24 0.62 13.26
C ALA A 190 -23.19 -0.22 12.39
N ASP A 191 -24.05 0.45 11.60
CA ASP A 191 -24.95 -0.17 10.63
C ASP A 191 -24.76 0.50 9.25
N PRO A 192 -23.83 -0.01 8.41
CA PRO A 192 -23.48 0.64 7.15
C PRO A 192 -24.67 0.70 6.19
N PRO A 193 -24.93 1.81 5.48
CA PRO A 193 -26.00 1.88 4.49
C PRO A 193 -25.75 0.87 3.35
N GLY A 194 -26.80 0.16 2.96
CA GLY A 194 -26.76 -0.77 1.84
C GLY A 194 -26.76 -0.06 0.48
N ILE A 195 -26.26 -0.75 -0.54
CA ILE A 195 -26.40 -0.28 -1.93
C ILE A 195 -27.85 -0.50 -2.37
N PRO A 196 -28.53 0.49 -2.97
CA PRO A 196 -29.90 0.32 -3.46
C PRO A 196 -30.04 -0.89 -4.40
N GLY A 197 -30.87 -1.85 -4.02
CA GLY A 197 -31.06 -3.10 -4.77
C GLY A 197 -30.01 -4.20 -4.49
N ASN A 198 -29.01 -3.92 -3.66
CA ASN A 198 -27.99 -4.87 -3.18
C ASN A 198 -27.68 -4.65 -1.68
N GLU A 199 -28.71 -4.73 -0.85
CA GLU A 199 -28.70 -4.39 0.58
C GLU A 199 -27.72 -5.21 1.45
N GLY A 200 -27.11 -6.28 0.92
CA GLY A 200 -26.09 -7.05 1.64
C GLY A 200 -24.71 -6.42 1.63
N PHE A 201 -24.49 -5.46 0.73
CA PHE A 201 -23.20 -4.82 0.47
C PHE A 201 -23.29 -3.31 0.70
N ALA A 202 -22.16 -2.72 1.05
CA ALA A 202 -21.97 -1.28 1.19
C ALA A 202 -20.75 -0.82 0.37
N LEU A 203 -20.71 0.47 0.03
CA LEU A 203 -19.58 1.06 -0.67
C LEU A 203 -18.59 1.68 0.32
N ALA A 204 -17.44 1.03 0.48
CA ALA A 204 -16.35 1.51 1.32
C ALA A 204 -15.35 2.34 0.50
N SER A 205 -15.06 3.56 0.94
CA SER A 205 -14.08 4.45 0.29
C SER A 205 -12.67 3.84 0.29
N MET A 206 -12.00 3.90 -0.85
CA MET A 206 -10.61 3.45 -1.01
C MET A 206 -9.59 4.56 -0.69
N GLY A 207 -10.04 5.79 -0.46
CA GLY A 207 -9.16 6.96 -0.42
C GLY A 207 -8.58 7.33 -1.79
N ILE A 208 -9.36 7.10 -2.86
CA ILE A 208 -9.02 7.46 -4.24
C ILE A 208 -10.04 8.49 -4.72
N TYR A 209 -9.55 9.66 -5.14
CA TYR A 209 -10.41 10.80 -5.52
C TYR A 209 -9.98 11.38 -6.86
N VAL A 210 -10.92 11.62 -7.76
CA VAL A 210 -10.68 12.30 -9.04
C VAL A 210 -11.40 13.64 -9.02
N PHE A 211 -10.67 14.69 -9.44
CA PHE A 211 -11.16 16.05 -9.54
C PHE A 211 -10.70 16.70 -10.84
N HIS A 212 -11.45 17.70 -11.33
CA HIS A 212 -10.86 18.77 -12.11
C HIS A 212 -9.88 19.58 -11.23
N THR A 213 -8.67 19.82 -11.72
CA THR A 213 -7.61 20.50 -10.95
C THR A 213 -8.07 21.86 -10.42
N LYS A 214 -8.73 22.65 -11.27
CA LYS A 214 -9.22 23.98 -10.89
C LYS A 214 -10.17 23.92 -9.68
N PHE A 215 -11.14 23.01 -9.72
CA PHE A 215 -12.08 22.81 -8.62
C PHE A 215 -11.36 22.37 -7.33
N LEU A 216 -10.41 21.44 -7.45
CA LEU A 216 -9.62 21.00 -6.29
C LEU A 216 -8.82 22.15 -5.67
N MET A 217 -8.15 22.99 -6.48
CA MET A 217 -7.38 24.12 -5.95
C MET A 217 -8.28 25.13 -5.23
N GLU A 218 -9.50 25.38 -5.73
CA GLU A 218 -10.49 26.22 -5.05
C GLU A 218 -10.94 25.61 -3.72
N ALA A 219 -11.25 24.31 -3.71
CA ALA A 219 -11.65 23.58 -2.50
C ALA A 219 -10.55 23.60 -1.42
N LEU A 220 -9.29 23.40 -1.81
CA LEU A 220 -8.14 23.41 -0.89
C LEU A 220 -7.85 24.81 -0.33
N ARG A 221 -7.98 25.87 -1.14
CA ARG A 221 -7.83 27.25 -0.67
C ARG A 221 -8.95 27.65 0.29
N ARG A 222 -10.18 27.22 0.00
CA ARG A 222 -11.32 27.40 0.92
C ARG A 222 -11.05 26.69 2.23
N ASP A 223 -10.64 25.42 2.16
CA ASP A 223 -10.30 24.62 3.33
C ASP A 223 -9.25 25.35 4.16
N ALA A 224 -8.07 25.65 3.61
CA ALA A 224 -6.97 26.31 4.31
C ALA A 224 -7.35 27.63 5.02
N ALA A 225 -8.35 28.36 4.52
CA ALA A 225 -8.85 29.59 5.13
C ALA A 225 -9.81 29.35 6.32
N ASP A 226 -10.36 28.14 6.47
CA ASP A 226 -11.25 27.73 7.56
C ASP A 226 -10.43 27.27 8.78
N PRO A 227 -10.42 27.98 9.92
CA PRO A 227 -9.68 27.55 11.11
C PRO A 227 -10.25 26.32 11.82
N SER A 228 -11.47 25.89 11.48
CA SER A 228 -12.15 24.75 12.10
C SER A 228 -11.88 23.41 11.41
N SER A 229 -11.38 23.45 10.17
CA SER A 229 -11.06 22.27 9.39
C SER A 229 -9.87 21.50 9.97
N SER A 230 -9.96 20.17 9.89
CA SER A 230 -8.86 19.26 10.26
C SER A 230 -7.87 18.99 9.13
N ARG A 231 -8.02 19.70 7.99
CA ARG A 231 -7.15 19.64 6.81
C ARG A 231 -7.08 18.27 6.15
N ASP A 232 -8.13 17.48 6.21
CA ASP A 232 -8.17 16.11 5.70
C ASP A 232 -9.21 15.93 4.59
N PHE A 233 -8.88 15.14 3.58
CA PHE A 233 -9.84 14.83 2.51
C PHE A 233 -11.07 14.11 3.04
N GLY A 234 -10.90 13.06 3.84
CA GLY A 234 -12.01 12.23 4.31
C GLY A 234 -12.88 12.90 5.36
N LYS A 235 -12.34 13.87 6.11
CA LYS A 235 -13.07 14.53 7.20
C LYS A 235 -13.62 15.91 6.85
N ASP A 236 -12.98 16.62 5.94
CA ASP A 236 -13.31 18.03 5.66
C ASP A 236 -13.72 18.22 4.20
N ILE A 237 -12.85 17.89 3.23
CA ILE A 237 -13.09 18.17 1.81
C ILE A 237 -14.26 17.35 1.24
N ILE A 238 -14.22 16.02 1.42
CA ILE A 238 -15.21 15.12 0.83
C ILE A 238 -16.60 15.32 1.45
N PRO A 239 -16.76 15.35 2.79
CA PRO A 239 -18.08 15.59 3.39
C PRO A 239 -18.69 16.92 2.94
N TYR A 240 -17.88 17.98 2.80
CA TYR A 240 -18.35 19.26 2.29
C TYR A 240 -18.94 19.13 0.88
N ILE A 241 -18.26 18.41 -0.02
CA ILE A 241 -18.72 18.25 -1.42
C ILE A 241 -19.95 17.35 -1.50
N VAL A 242 -20.03 16.32 -0.65
CA VAL A 242 -21.22 15.45 -0.55
C VAL A 242 -22.46 16.27 -0.16
N GLU A 243 -22.32 17.20 0.79
CA GLU A 243 -23.45 18.03 1.26
C GLU A 243 -23.78 19.19 0.30
N HIS A 244 -22.78 19.85 -0.30
CA HIS A 244 -22.96 21.11 -1.01
C HIS A 244 -22.74 21.04 -2.54
N GLY A 245 -22.34 19.89 -3.06
CA GLY A 245 -21.98 19.72 -4.47
C GLY A 245 -22.42 18.35 -5.02
N LYS A 246 -21.67 17.85 -6.00
CA LYS A 246 -21.93 16.56 -6.64
C LYS A 246 -20.76 15.60 -6.47
N ALA A 247 -20.93 14.64 -5.56
CA ALA A 247 -20.02 13.51 -5.40
C ALA A 247 -20.60 12.23 -6.03
N VAL A 248 -19.79 11.48 -6.75
CA VAL A 248 -20.19 10.22 -7.42
C VAL A 248 -19.25 9.09 -7.03
N ALA A 249 -19.80 7.91 -6.73
CA ALA A 249 -19.02 6.72 -6.47
C ALA A 249 -18.60 6.03 -7.78
N HIS A 250 -17.36 5.56 -7.81
CA HIS A 250 -16.80 4.70 -8.85
C HIS A 250 -16.55 3.31 -8.27
N ARG A 251 -17.09 2.27 -8.90
CA ARG A 251 -16.95 0.90 -8.42
C ARG A 251 -15.55 0.38 -8.76
N PHE A 252 -14.83 -0.14 -7.76
CA PHE A 252 -13.51 -0.74 -7.99
C PHE A 252 -13.56 -1.90 -8.98
N ALA A 253 -14.65 -2.69 -8.99
CA ALA A 253 -14.79 -3.82 -9.91
C ALA A 253 -14.77 -3.41 -11.39
N ASP A 254 -15.15 -2.17 -11.72
CA ASP A 254 -15.21 -1.68 -13.11
C ASP A 254 -13.84 -1.30 -13.68
N SER A 255 -12.88 -1.02 -12.81
CA SER A 255 -11.53 -0.55 -13.15
C SER A 255 -10.41 -1.43 -12.60
N CYS A 256 -10.74 -2.43 -11.80
CA CYS A 256 -9.76 -3.36 -11.27
C CYS A 256 -9.13 -4.16 -12.41
N VAL A 257 -7.80 -4.11 -12.49
CA VAL A 257 -7.06 -4.91 -13.46
C VAL A 257 -6.83 -6.28 -12.86
N ARG A 258 -7.70 -7.22 -13.26
CA ARG A 258 -7.70 -8.60 -12.78
C ARG A 258 -6.99 -9.51 -13.78
N SER A 259 -6.02 -10.28 -13.32
CA SER A 259 -5.41 -11.36 -14.10
C SER A 259 -6.39 -12.52 -14.29
N ASP A 260 -6.20 -13.33 -15.33
CA ASP A 260 -6.98 -14.55 -15.56
C ASP A 260 -6.87 -15.57 -14.41
N PHE A 261 -5.82 -15.44 -13.59
CA PHE A 261 -5.56 -16.32 -12.44
C PHE A 261 -6.10 -15.78 -11.11
N GLU A 262 -6.71 -14.59 -11.09
CA GLU A 262 -7.28 -13.98 -9.89
C GLU A 262 -8.79 -14.22 -9.81
N HIS A 263 -9.27 -14.75 -8.68
CA HIS A 263 -10.69 -15.12 -8.52
C HIS A 263 -11.64 -13.93 -8.36
N GLY A 264 -11.11 -12.73 -8.06
CA GLY A 264 -11.89 -11.52 -7.80
C GLY A 264 -10.99 -10.29 -7.72
N PRO A 265 -11.58 -9.08 -7.57
CA PRO A 265 -10.81 -7.86 -7.40
C PRO A 265 -9.93 -7.92 -6.15
N TYR A 266 -8.61 -7.76 -6.32
CA TYR A 266 -7.66 -7.81 -5.21
C TYR A 266 -7.43 -6.41 -4.64
N TRP A 267 -7.76 -6.23 -3.36
CA TRP A 267 -7.43 -5.06 -2.58
C TRP A 267 -7.10 -5.46 -1.13
N ARG A 268 -6.04 -4.88 -0.55
CA ARG A 268 -5.68 -5.08 0.87
C ARG A 268 -5.15 -3.79 1.52
N ASP A 269 -5.66 -3.45 2.71
CA ASP A 269 -5.15 -2.37 3.58
C ASP A 269 -3.84 -2.75 4.30
N VAL A 270 -3.59 -4.05 4.53
CA VAL A 270 -2.47 -4.57 5.36
C VAL A 270 -2.20 -3.71 6.62
N GLY A 271 -3.28 -3.31 7.30
CA GLY A 271 -3.24 -2.36 8.39
C GLY A 271 -2.80 -2.95 9.74
N THR A 272 -2.84 -4.27 9.91
CA THR A 272 -2.43 -5.00 11.13
C THR A 272 -1.31 -6.00 10.80
N ILE A 273 -0.59 -6.46 11.82
CA ILE A 273 0.48 -7.46 11.64
C ILE A 273 -0.08 -8.76 11.04
N ASP A 274 -1.26 -9.21 11.50
CA ASP A 274 -1.92 -10.40 10.95
C ASP A 274 -2.27 -10.21 9.47
N ALA A 275 -2.89 -9.09 9.10
CA ALA A 275 -3.25 -8.82 7.71
C ALA A 275 -2.02 -8.69 6.81
N TYR A 276 -0.94 -8.08 7.32
CA TYR A 276 0.34 -7.99 6.62
C TYR A 276 0.97 -9.37 6.40
N TRP A 277 1.01 -10.20 7.44
CA TRP A 277 1.54 -11.56 7.36
C TRP A 277 0.71 -12.41 6.39
N GLN A 278 -0.61 -12.38 6.52
CA GLN A 278 -1.54 -13.14 5.69
C GLN A 278 -1.36 -12.78 4.21
N ALA A 279 -1.42 -11.50 3.86
CA ALA A 279 -1.30 -11.06 2.46
C ALA A 279 0.07 -11.42 1.82
N ASN A 280 1.13 -11.59 2.61
CA ASN A 280 2.41 -12.10 2.08
C ASN A 280 2.44 -13.62 2.00
N ILE A 281 1.89 -14.33 2.99
CA ILE A 281 1.94 -15.79 3.03
C ILE A 281 1.03 -16.42 1.97
N ASP A 282 -0.08 -15.77 1.62
CA ASP A 282 -1.00 -16.22 0.57
C ASP A 282 -0.31 -16.30 -0.80
N LEU A 283 0.76 -15.53 -1.03
CA LEU A 283 1.58 -15.62 -2.24
C LEU A 283 2.35 -16.95 -2.37
N THR A 284 2.36 -17.77 -1.32
CA THR A 284 2.96 -19.12 -1.34
C THR A 284 1.96 -20.21 -1.71
N ASP A 285 0.69 -19.86 -1.85
CA ASP A 285 -0.36 -20.80 -2.25
C ASP A 285 -0.19 -21.22 -3.70
N VAL A 286 -0.80 -22.37 -4.05
CA VAL A 286 -0.77 -22.91 -5.41
C VAL A 286 -1.48 -21.97 -6.40
N VAL A 287 -2.59 -21.36 -5.94
CA VAL A 287 -3.36 -20.36 -6.68
C VAL A 287 -3.53 -19.16 -5.75
N PRO A 288 -2.63 -18.18 -5.79
CA PRO A 288 -2.71 -17.01 -4.92
C PRO A 288 -3.81 -16.05 -5.37
N ASP A 289 -4.41 -15.32 -4.42
CA ASP A 289 -5.41 -14.28 -4.70
C ASP A 289 -4.84 -13.11 -5.53
N LEU A 290 -3.52 -12.89 -5.46
CA LEU A 290 -2.78 -11.88 -6.22
C LEU A 290 -1.79 -12.58 -7.15
N ASP A 291 -1.97 -12.37 -8.45
CA ASP A 291 -1.05 -12.87 -9.47
C ASP A 291 0.12 -11.90 -9.65
N ILE A 292 1.24 -12.21 -9.01
CA ILE A 292 2.50 -11.45 -9.14
C ILE A 292 3.30 -11.81 -10.41
N TYR A 293 2.86 -12.82 -11.16
CA TYR A 293 3.49 -13.24 -12.42
C TYR A 293 2.84 -12.61 -13.64
N ASP A 294 1.73 -11.90 -13.48
CA ASP A 294 1.08 -11.11 -14.50
C ASP A 294 2.05 -10.10 -15.13
N LYS A 295 2.04 -10.05 -16.46
CA LYS A 295 2.86 -9.14 -17.27
C LYS A 295 2.03 -8.10 -18.02
N SER A 296 0.71 -8.22 -18.01
CA SER A 296 -0.20 -7.25 -18.60
C SER A 296 -0.25 -5.96 -17.79
N TRP A 297 -0.13 -6.07 -16.46
CA TRP A 297 -0.09 -4.94 -15.53
C TRP A 297 1.10 -5.04 -14.56
N PRO A 298 2.32 -4.77 -15.04
CA PRO A 298 3.53 -4.99 -14.24
C PRO A 298 3.61 -4.02 -13.06
N ILE A 299 4.09 -4.51 -11.92
CA ILE A 299 4.45 -3.68 -10.76
C ILE A 299 5.95 -3.35 -10.85
N TRP A 300 6.26 -2.08 -11.11
CA TRP A 300 7.62 -1.57 -11.12
C TRP A 300 8.12 -1.32 -9.71
N THR A 301 9.41 -1.55 -9.45
CA THR A 301 10.03 -1.28 -8.15
C THR A 301 11.54 -1.10 -8.30
N TYR A 302 12.20 -0.64 -7.22
CA TYR A 302 13.65 -0.66 -7.14
C TYR A 302 14.18 -2.10 -7.01
N ALA A 303 14.99 -2.54 -7.96
CA ALA A 303 15.66 -3.84 -7.92
C ALA A 303 17.11 -3.71 -8.37
N GLU A 304 18.02 -4.34 -7.62
CA GLU A 304 19.43 -4.49 -8.00
C GLU A 304 19.65 -5.82 -8.73
N ILE A 305 20.70 -5.89 -9.55
CA ILE A 305 21.18 -7.18 -10.08
C ILE A 305 21.73 -7.98 -8.90
N THR A 306 21.13 -9.13 -8.63
CA THR A 306 21.48 -10.01 -7.50
C THR A 306 21.89 -11.40 -8.01
N PRO A 307 22.74 -12.14 -7.27
CA PRO A 307 22.98 -13.54 -7.57
C PRO A 307 21.69 -14.36 -7.43
N PRO A 308 21.61 -15.55 -8.07
CA PRO A 308 20.45 -16.42 -7.92
C PRO A 308 20.32 -16.95 -6.49
N ALA A 309 19.11 -17.42 -6.14
CA ALA A 309 18.91 -18.18 -4.91
C ALA A 309 19.76 -19.47 -4.95
N LYS A 310 20.42 -19.79 -3.84
CA LYS A 310 21.32 -20.94 -3.70
C LYS A 310 20.82 -21.87 -2.61
N PHE A 311 20.63 -23.14 -2.96
CA PHE A 311 20.29 -24.23 -2.05
C PHE A 311 21.49 -25.17 -1.94
N VAL A 312 21.93 -25.48 -0.72
CA VAL A 312 23.09 -26.38 -0.48
C VAL A 312 22.88 -27.27 0.74
N HIS A 313 23.68 -28.34 0.78
CA HIS A 313 23.59 -29.50 1.68
C HIS A 313 22.41 -30.43 1.36
N ASP A 314 22.70 -31.72 1.38
CA ASP A 314 21.76 -32.84 1.20
C ASP A 314 22.39 -34.09 1.84
N ASP A 315 22.89 -33.93 3.07
CA ASP A 315 23.42 -35.02 3.87
C ASP A 315 22.32 -35.59 4.79
N GLU A 316 22.59 -36.70 5.48
CA GLU A 316 21.60 -37.37 6.34
C GLU A 316 21.02 -36.48 7.46
N ASN A 317 21.75 -35.42 7.85
CA ASN A 317 21.39 -34.56 8.99
C ASN A 317 20.77 -33.23 8.55
N ARG A 318 20.99 -32.79 7.31
CA ARG A 318 20.51 -31.50 6.81
C ARG A 318 20.35 -31.46 5.30
N ARG A 319 19.29 -30.77 4.88
CA ARG A 319 19.01 -30.47 3.48
C ARG A 319 18.58 -29.02 3.34
N GLY A 320 19.21 -28.29 2.41
CA GLY A 320 18.79 -26.94 2.04
C GLY A 320 17.69 -27.02 0.99
N SER A 321 16.45 -26.73 1.38
CA SER A 321 15.30 -26.81 0.45
C SER A 321 14.16 -25.90 0.88
N ALA A 322 13.31 -25.51 -0.09
CA ALA A 322 12.09 -24.75 0.15
C ALA A 322 10.90 -25.45 -0.47
N VAL A 323 9.81 -25.60 0.30
CA VAL A 323 8.56 -26.25 -0.13
C VAL A 323 7.42 -25.27 0.07
N SER A 324 6.55 -25.15 -0.93
CA SER A 324 5.42 -24.18 -0.96
C SER A 324 5.88 -22.80 -0.52
N SER A 325 6.94 -22.28 -1.13
CA SER A 325 7.63 -21.09 -0.62
C SER A 325 8.10 -20.23 -1.79
N VAL A 326 8.16 -18.92 -1.55
CA VAL A 326 8.67 -17.92 -2.49
C VAL A 326 10.02 -17.41 -1.99
N VAL A 327 11.05 -17.49 -2.83
CA VAL A 327 12.43 -17.12 -2.46
C VAL A 327 13.01 -16.16 -3.47
N SER A 328 13.38 -14.97 -3.01
CA SER A 328 14.03 -13.94 -3.83
C SER A 328 15.52 -14.21 -4.10
N GLY A 329 16.14 -13.37 -4.93
CA GLY A 329 17.57 -13.40 -5.24
C GLY A 329 18.47 -13.10 -4.03
N ASP A 330 19.76 -13.39 -4.17
CA ASP A 330 20.78 -13.33 -3.11
C ASP A 330 20.49 -14.19 -1.85
N CYS A 331 19.46 -15.03 -1.87
CA CYS A 331 19.19 -15.94 -0.78
C CYS A 331 20.14 -17.15 -0.79
N ILE A 332 20.69 -17.52 0.36
CA ILE A 332 21.44 -18.77 0.54
C ILE A 332 20.78 -19.60 1.62
N ILE A 333 20.24 -20.75 1.22
CA ILE A 333 19.56 -21.73 2.07
C ILE A 333 20.54 -22.89 2.29
N SER A 334 21.28 -22.83 3.40
CA SER A 334 22.43 -23.69 3.68
C SER A 334 22.09 -24.76 4.71
N GLY A 335 21.52 -25.89 4.25
CA GLY A 335 21.08 -26.96 5.15
C GLY A 335 19.90 -26.59 6.04
N ALA A 336 19.10 -25.62 5.61
CA ALA A 336 17.90 -25.13 6.28
C ALA A 336 16.64 -25.63 5.55
N ALA A 337 15.59 -25.97 6.31
CA ALA A 337 14.31 -26.39 5.76
C ALA A 337 13.31 -25.24 5.81
N LEU A 338 12.79 -24.83 4.64
CA LEU A 338 11.74 -23.82 4.54
C LEU A 338 10.43 -24.48 4.11
N ASN A 339 9.35 -24.15 4.81
CA ASN A 339 7.98 -24.58 4.49
C ASN A 339 7.05 -23.36 4.56
N ARG A 340 6.15 -23.19 3.59
CA ARG A 340 5.14 -22.12 3.58
C ARG A 340 5.71 -20.76 4.01
N SER A 341 6.75 -20.30 3.32
CA SER A 341 7.53 -19.13 3.71
C SER A 341 7.82 -18.22 2.53
N LEU A 342 7.86 -16.91 2.79
CA LEU A 342 8.22 -15.89 1.82
C LEU A 342 9.51 -15.20 2.27
N LEU A 343 10.58 -15.35 1.49
CA LEU A 343 11.89 -14.77 1.74
C LEU A 343 12.17 -13.64 0.76
N PHE A 344 12.37 -12.44 1.29
CA PHE A 344 12.85 -11.30 0.54
C PHE A 344 14.35 -11.44 0.21
N THR A 345 14.87 -10.52 -0.60
CA THR A 345 16.24 -10.53 -1.10
C THR A 345 17.29 -10.61 0.02
N GLY A 346 18.31 -11.44 -0.18
CA GLY A 346 19.52 -11.47 0.66
C GLY A 346 19.42 -12.25 1.97
N VAL A 347 18.40 -13.09 2.14
CA VAL A 347 18.26 -13.91 3.35
C VAL A 347 19.34 -15.00 3.42
N ARG A 348 19.91 -15.22 4.61
CA ARG A 348 20.89 -16.28 4.88
C ARG A 348 20.36 -17.24 5.93
N ALA A 349 19.89 -18.42 5.53
CA ALA A 349 19.41 -19.45 6.44
C ALA A 349 20.48 -20.54 6.63
N ASN A 350 20.93 -20.75 7.87
CA ASN A 350 22.04 -21.65 8.19
C ASN A 350 21.58 -23.04 8.62
N SER A 351 22.54 -23.97 8.72
CA SER A 351 22.25 -25.40 8.87
C SER A 351 21.41 -25.73 10.09
N TYR A 352 20.54 -26.72 9.92
CA TYR A 352 19.62 -27.23 10.94
C TYR A 352 18.52 -26.24 11.34
N SER A 353 18.47 -25.05 10.73
CA SER A 353 17.36 -24.13 10.97
C SER A 353 16.11 -24.56 10.20
N ARG A 354 14.95 -24.19 10.75
CA ARG A 354 13.62 -24.45 10.16
C ARG A 354 12.80 -23.17 10.18
N LEU A 355 12.19 -22.85 9.04
CA LEU A 355 11.23 -21.75 8.91
C LEU A 355 9.90 -22.30 8.42
N GLU A 356 8.83 -22.00 9.14
CA GLU A 356 7.47 -22.38 8.80
C GLU A 356 6.53 -21.19 8.94
N ASN A 357 5.64 -20.95 7.97
CA ASN A 357 4.70 -19.84 8.04
C ASN A 357 5.41 -18.48 8.28
N ALA A 358 6.57 -18.28 7.63
CA ALA A 358 7.47 -17.16 7.93
C ALA A 358 7.52 -16.14 6.78
N VAL A 359 7.30 -14.87 7.12
CA VAL A 359 7.57 -13.72 6.23
C VAL A 359 8.89 -13.09 6.66
N VAL A 360 9.92 -13.21 5.82
CA VAL A 360 11.30 -12.87 6.18
C VAL A 360 11.79 -11.70 5.32
N LEU A 361 11.85 -10.50 5.91
CA LEU A 361 12.25 -9.27 5.21
C LEU A 361 13.72 -9.29 4.75
N PRO A 362 14.16 -8.33 3.91
CA PRO A 362 15.47 -8.41 3.28
C PRO A 362 16.62 -8.46 4.29
N SER A 363 17.70 -9.14 3.89
CA SER A 363 18.97 -9.20 4.62
C SER A 363 18.91 -9.86 6.01
N VAL A 364 17.89 -10.66 6.29
CA VAL A 364 17.80 -11.43 7.55
C VAL A 364 18.80 -12.59 7.55
N LYS A 365 19.41 -12.85 8.71
CA LYS A 365 20.27 -14.02 8.94
C LYS A 365 19.62 -14.94 9.97
N ILE A 366 19.45 -16.21 9.64
CA ILE A 366 18.95 -17.25 10.55
C ILE A 366 20.12 -18.09 11.07
N GLY A 367 20.38 -18.04 12.37
CA GLY A 367 21.40 -18.84 13.05
C GLY A 367 21.18 -20.35 12.89
N ARG A 368 22.22 -21.15 13.13
CA ARG A 368 22.08 -22.61 13.13
C ARG A 368 21.08 -23.06 14.19
N HIS A 369 20.38 -24.17 13.93
CA HIS A 369 19.41 -24.78 14.86
C HIS A 369 18.20 -23.93 15.26
N ALA A 370 18.04 -22.70 14.74
CA ALA A 370 16.88 -21.88 15.03
C ALA A 370 15.61 -22.44 14.36
N GLN A 371 14.48 -22.42 15.05
CA GLN A 371 13.20 -22.91 14.54
C GLN A 371 12.13 -21.85 14.76
N LEU A 372 11.61 -21.28 13.67
CA LEU A 372 10.69 -20.14 13.73
C LEU A 372 9.42 -20.48 12.97
N SER A 373 8.28 -20.40 13.67
CA SER A 373 6.96 -20.67 13.13
C SER A 373 6.00 -19.50 13.33
N ASN A 374 5.21 -19.15 12.31
CA ASN A 374 4.22 -18.07 12.35
C ASN A 374 4.84 -16.70 12.70
N VAL A 375 5.84 -16.29 11.93
CA VAL A 375 6.64 -15.09 12.22
C VAL A 375 6.65 -14.08 11.07
N VAL A 376 6.81 -12.81 11.44
CA VAL A 376 7.30 -11.74 10.56
C VAL A 376 8.65 -11.30 11.11
N ILE A 377 9.72 -11.44 10.33
CA ILE A 377 11.07 -11.06 10.76
C ILE A 377 11.45 -9.75 10.07
N ASP A 378 11.71 -8.69 10.84
CA ASP A 378 12.03 -7.36 10.30
C ASP A 378 13.35 -7.35 9.51
N HIS A 379 13.50 -6.34 8.65
CA HIS A 379 14.66 -6.15 7.79
C HIS A 379 15.99 -6.13 8.58
N GLY A 380 16.95 -6.95 8.15
CA GLY A 380 18.30 -6.99 8.68
C GLY A 380 18.44 -7.65 10.04
N VAL A 381 17.40 -8.31 10.55
CA VAL A 381 17.47 -9.02 11.83
C VAL A 381 18.43 -10.20 11.75
N VAL A 382 19.23 -10.38 12.78
CA VAL A 382 20.09 -11.55 12.97
C VAL A 382 19.47 -12.41 14.07
N ILE A 383 18.87 -13.54 13.67
CA ILE A 383 18.33 -14.52 14.61
C ILE A 383 19.50 -15.34 15.20
N PRO A 384 19.64 -15.37 16.54
CA PRO A 384 20.70 -16.13 17.20
C PRO A 384 20.52 -17.64 17.00
N GLU A 385 21.61 -18.38 17.19
CA GLU A 385 21.60 -19.83 17.06
C GLU A 385 20.68 -20.47 18.12
N GLY A 386 19.94 -21.50 17.72
CA GLY A 386 19.05 -22.26 18.60
C GLY A 386 17.78 -21.52 19.06
N LEU A 387 17.51 -20.29 18.59
CA LEU A 387 16.27 -19.59 18.95
C LEU A 387 15.05 -20.35 18.45
N ILE A 388 14.08 -20.55 19.34
CA ILE A 388 12.79 -21.16 19.05
C ILE A 388 11.69 -20.10 19.19
N VAL A 389 10.82 -20.02 18.18
CA VAL A 389 9.61 -19.16 18.17
C VAL A 389 8.46 -19.93 17.54
N GLY A 390 7.27 -19.83 18.13
CA GLY A 390 6.05 -20.53 17.71
C GLY A 390 5.80 -21.84 18.46
N GLU A 391 6.54 -22.11 19.54
CA GLU A 391 6.39 -23.30 20.40
C GLU A 391 5.73 -22.97 21.75
N ASP A 392 6.17 -21.90 22.42
CA ASP A 392 5.64 -21.46 23.71
C ASP A 392 4.98 -20.07 23.56
N PRO A 393 3.64 -20.00 23.48
CA PRO A 393 2.91 -18.74 23.31
C PRO A 393 3.19 -17.69 24.39
N GLU A 394 3.40 -18.10 25.65
CA GLU A 394 3.63 -17.16 26.75
C GLU A 394 5.05 -16.58 26.68
N LEU A 395 6.03 -17.43 26.39
CA LEU A 395 7.41 -17.01 26.24
C LEU A 395 7.59 -16.12 25.00
N ASP A 396 6.96 -16.50 23.89
CA ASP A 396 6.97 -15.71 22.66
C ASP A 396 6.33 -14.33 22.87
N ALA A 397 5.21 -14.26 23.59
CA ALA A 397 4.56 -12.98 23.93
C ALA A 397 5.39 -12.10 24.88
N LYS A 398 6.22 -12.71 25.74
CA LYS A 398 7.17 -11.99 26.60
C LYS A 398 8.35 -11.43 25.81
N ARG A 399 8.81 -12.16 24.78
CA ARG A 399 10.00 -11.83 23.98
C ARG A 399 9.70 -10.89 22.82
N PHE A 400 8.56 -11.06 22.16
CA PHE A 400 8.25 -10.46 20.86
C PHE A 400 6.87 -9.82 20.82
N ARG A 401 6.60 -9.08 19.75
CA ARG A 401 5.26 -8.58 19.45
C ARG A 401 4.40 -9.74 18.91
N ARG A 402 3.64 -10.39 19.79
CA ARG A 402 2.71 -11.47 19.42
C ARG A 402 1.29 -10.94 19.20
N THR A 403 0.65 -11.30 18.10
CA THR A 403 -0.77 -11.01 17.82
C THR A 403 -1.69 -12.00 18.55
N GLU A 404 -2.98 -11.72 18.59
CA GLU A 404 -3.98 -12.64 19.17
C GLU A 404 -4.04 -13.97 18.40
N ASN A 405 -3.86 -13.94 17.08
CA ASN A 405 -3.79 -15.14 16.23
C ASN A 405 -2.42 -15.86 16.30
N GLY A 406 -1.49 -15.35 17.11
CA GLY A 406 -0.20 -15.99 17.36
C GLY A 406 0.91 -15.68 16.38
N ILE A 407 0.77 -14.64 15.55
CA ILE A 407 1.84 -14.16 14.68
C ILE A 407 2.85 -13.37 15.52
N CYS A 408 4.13 -13.71 15.45
CA CYS A 408 5.19 -12.98 16.14
C CYS A 408 5.97 -12.07 15.19
N LEU A 409 5.90 -10.75 15.41
CA LEU A 409 6.81 -9.79 14.80
C LEU A 409 8.11 -9.74 15.60
N ILE A 410 9.23 -10.03 14.94
CA ILE A 410 10.57 -10.05 15.50
C ILE A 410 11.38 -8.89 14.93
N THR A 411 11.92 -8.04 15.80
CA THR A 411 12.83 -6.94 15.42
C THR A 411 14.18 -7.07 16.10
N GLN A 412 15.20 -6.38 15.57
CA GLN A 412 16.55 -6.49 16.14
C GLN A 412 16.58 -6.00 17.58
N SER A 413 15.84 -4.95 17.92
CA SER A 413 15.76 -4.44 19.30
C SER A 413 15.07 -5.39 20.28
N MET A 414 14.27 -6.35 19.80
CA MET A 414 13.73 -7.43 20.61
C MET A 414 14.79 -8.51 20.84
N ILE A 415 15.54 -8.87 19.78
CA ILE A 415 16.66 -9.81 19.87
C ILE A 415 17.75 -9.29 20.82
N ASP A 416 18.11 -8.01 20.73
CA ASP A 416 19.14 -7.39 21.57
C ASP A 416 18.81 -7.39 23.08
N LYS A 417 17.52 -7.57 23.42
CA LYS A 417 17.03 -7.67 24.81
C LYS A 417 16.95 -9.11 25.31
N LEU A 418 17.17 -10.09 24.45
CA LEU A 418 17.23 -11.48 24.88
C LEU A 418 18.58 -11.70 25.57
N ASP A 419 18.54 -12.05 26.85
CA ASP A 419 19.69 -12.61 27.55
C ASP A 419 19.88 -14.06 27.07
N LEU A 420 20.52 -14.22 25.91
CA LEU A 420 20.90 -15.51 25.31
C LEU A 420 22.39 -15.78 25.42
#